data_AF-A0A820TV39-F1
#
_entry.id   AF-A0A820TV39-F1
#
_cell.length_a   1.000
_cell.length_b   1.000
_cell.length_c   1.000
_cell.angle_alpha   90.00
_cell.angle_beta   90.00
_cell.angle_gamma   90.00
#
_symmetry.space_group_name_H-M   'P 1'
#
loop_
_entity.id
_entity.type
_entity.pdbx_description
1 polymer ?
#
loop_
_entity_poly.entity_id
_entity_poly.type
_entity_poly.pdbx_seq_one_letter_code
_entity_poly.pdbx_strand_id
1 'polypeptide(L)'
;ENAWTQRILEHLFRTITTERQMVSRSNPLQKQANCLIDLCLNYGHTIVIYFNDLFKVTQGLVRQQTSTEQQTKLAGWQWSILVECLAILLNHFESFEQKAIFINELVQPFAQILSKFDLHVNDLQSFIGYIGLKPTPDAISTSNQRLIFLSIHILCGLLRRITLPTDPTICSNGGYQETFDGIVFIRNPAAPIFIQLTHCLFKLLTYCHALHSPDSPLSKSSLSFLLTMTD
;
A
#
# COMPACT_ATOMS: atom_id res chain seq x y z
N GLU A 1 -28.52 0.83 -16.21
CA GLU A 1 -27.09 0.50 -16.40
C GLU A 1 -26.35 0.15 -15.10
N ASN A 2 -26.56 0.86 -13.98
CA ASN A 2 -25.85 0.63 -12.70
C ASN A 2 -25.88 -0.81 -12.13
N ALA A 3 -26.93 -1.60 -12.39
CA ALA A 3 -27.05 -2.95 -11.81
C ALA A 3 -25.98 -3.94 -12.31
N TRP A 4 -25.51 -3.79 -13.56
CA TRP A 4 -24.48 -4.66 -14.12
C TRP A 4 -23.08 -4.27 -13.63
N THR A 5 -22.78 -2.97 -13.58
CA THR A 5 -21.53 -2.45 -13.03
C THR A 5 -21.34 -2.89 -11.58
N GLN A 6 -22.37 -2.76 -10.75
CA GLN A 6 -22.33 -3.21 -9.36
C GLN A 6 -22.05 -4.71 -9.24
N ARG A 7 -22.72 -5.56 -10.03
CA ARG A 7 -22.51 -7.02 -10.02
C ARG A 7 -21.11 -7.42 -10.46
N ILE A 8 -20.57 -6.76 -11.48
CA ILE A 8 -19.20 -7.00 -11.96
C ILE A 8 -18.20 -6.62 -10.87
N LEU A 9 -18.35 -5.44 -10.26
CA LEU A 9 -17.49 -4.99 -9.18
C LEU A 9 -17.57 -5.93 -7.98
N GLU A 10 -18.78 -6.32 -7.54
CA GLU A 10 -18.96 -7.26 -6.44
C GLU A 10 -18.26 -8.60 -6.71
N HIS A 11 -18.40 -9.13 -7.92
CA HIS A 11 -17.72 -10.38 -8.31
C HIS A 11 -16.20 -10.26 -8.30
N LEU A 12 -15.65 -9.18 -8.88
CA LEU A 12 -14.20 -8.93 -8.92
C LEU A 12 -13.64 -8.69 -7.51
N PHE A 13 -14.32 -7.87 -6.70
CA PHE A 13 -13.92 -7.63 -5.32
C PHE A 13 -13.95 -8.90 -4.49
N ARG A 14 -15.02 -9.70 -4.57
CA ARG A 14 -15.08 -10.99 -3.89
C ARG A 14 -13.96 -11.92 -4.33
N THR A 15 -13.61 -11.90 -5.62
CA THR A 15 -12.49 -12.69 -6.16
C THR A 15 -11.14 -12.27 -5.54
N ILE A 16 -10.95 -10.96 -5.33
CA ILE A 16 -9.72 -10.41 -4.75
C ILE A 16 -9.67 -10.59 -3.22
N THR A 17 -10.80 -10.53 -2.52
CA THR A 17 -10.85 -10.56 -1.05
C THR A 17 -11.03 -11.95 -0.45
N THR A 18 -11.30 -12.97 -1.26
CA THR A 18 -11.39 -14.36 -0.76
C THR A 18 -10.00 -14.90 -0.46
N GLU A 19 -9.74 -15.28 0.78
CA GLU A 19 -8.51 -16.00 1.17
C GLU A 19 -8.45 -17.35 0.45
N ARG A 20 -7.38 -17.60 -0.31
CA ARG A 20 -7.15 -18.88 -0.97
C ARG A 20 -5.69 -19.30 -0.88
N GLN A 21 -5.48 -20.59 -0.59
CA GLN A 21 -4.15 -21.19 -0.63
C GLN A 21 -3.63 -21.18 -2.07
N MET A 22 -2.49 -20.53 -2.29
CA MET A 22 -1.86 -20.39 -3.60
C MET A 22 -1.10 -21.68 -3.94
N VAL A 23 -1.53 -22.38 -4.99
CA VAL A 23 -0.90 -23.63 -5.45
C VAL A 23 -0.07 -23.43 -6.73
N SER A 24 -0.18 -22.29 -7.44
CA SER A 24 0.59 -22.05 -8.67
C SER A 24 1.01 -20.59 -8.91
N ARG A 25 2.16 -20.42 -9.58
CA ARG A 25 2.87 -19.14 -9.87
C ARG A 25 2.19 -18.24 -10.91
N SER A 26 1.24 -18.73 -11.69
CA SER A 26 0.48 -17.92 -12.66
C SER A 26 -1.00 -18.07 -12.38
N ASN A 27 -1.50 -17.26 -11.45
CA ASN A 27 -2.87 -17.42 -11.01
C ASN A 27 -3.81 -16.72 -12.02
N PRO A 28 -4.71 -17.44 -12.72
CA PRO A 28 -5.76 -16.81 -13.54
C PRO A 28 -6.56 -15.77 -12.74
N LEU A 29 -6.61 -15.90 -11.41
CA LEU A 29 -7.19 -14.93 -10.48
C LEU A 29 -6.43 -13.60 -10.46
N GLN A 30 -5.10 -13.59 -10.60
CA GLN A 30 -4.33 -12.35 -10.69
C GLN A 30 -4.65 -11.62 -12.00
N LYS A 31 -4.80 -12.35 -13.11
CA LYS A 31 -5.25 -11.77 -14.39
C LYS A 31 -6.67 -11.20 -14.29
N GLN A 32 -7.58 -11.92 -13.64
CA GLN A 32 -8.94 -11.43 -13.38
C GLN A 32 -8.96 -10.21 -12.47
N ALA A 33 -8.11 -10.18 -11.45
CA ALA A 33 -7.98 -9.05 -10.55
C ALA A 33 -7.35 -7.81 -11.21
N ASN A 34 -6.38 -8.01 -12.11
CA ASN A 34 -5.79 -6.91 -12.89
C ASN A 34 -6.83 -6.24 -13.81
N CYS A 35 -7.84 -6.98 -14.27
CA CYS A 35 -8.97 -6.39 -15.00
C CYS A 35 -9.69 -5.31 -14.17
N LEU A 36 -9.69 -5.40 -12.83
CA LEU A 36 -10.24 -4.34 -11.98
C LEU A 36 -9.46 -3.04 -12.11
N ILE A 37 -8.13 -3.09 -12.18
CA ILE A 37 -7.30 -1.91 -12.42
C ILE A 37 -7.64 -1.30 -13.78
N ASP A 38 -7.72 -2.13 -14.83
CA ASP A 38 -8.05 -1.68 -16.18
C ASP A 38 -9.45 -1.04 -16.24
N LEU A 39 -10.43 -1.61 -15.51
CA LEU A 39 -11.76 -1.02 -15.39
C LEU A 39 -11.73 0.34 -14.67
N CYS A 40 -10.98 0.45 -13.57
CA CYS A 40 -10.82 1.73 -12.86
C CYS A 40 -10.12 2.79 -13.73
N LEU A 41 -9.12 2.41 -14.54
CA LEU A 41 -8.41 3.33 -15.42
C LEU A 41 -9.31 3.82 -16.57
N ASN A 42 -10.06 2.91 -17.21
CA ASN A 42 -10.84 3.25 -18.40
C ASN A 42 -12.25 3.79 -18.08
N TYR A 43 -12.85 3.35 -16.97
CA TYR A 43 -14.24 3.66 -16.59
C TYR A 43 -14.36 4.25 -15.17
N GLY A 44 -13.28 4.81 -14.63
CA GLY A 44 -13.23 5.31 -13.26
C GLY A 44 -14.32 6.34 -12.92
N HIS A 45 -14.70 7.20 -13.86
CA HIS A 45 -15.80 8.17 -13.70
C HIS A 45 -17.16 7.52 -13.41
N THR A 46 -17.40 6.30 -13.92
CA THR A 46 -18.63 5.53 -13.65
C THR A 46 -18.50 4.77 -12.32
N ILE A 47 -17.30 4.28 -12.01
CA ILE A 47 -17.04 3.43 -10.85
C ILE A 47 -16.91 4.24 -9.55
N VAL A 48 -16.51 5.53 -9.63
CA VAL A 48 -16.26 6.39 -8.47
C VAL A 48 -17.46 6.50 -7.52
N ILE A 49 -18.69 6.31 -8.01
CA ILE A 49 -19.90 6.30 -7.18
C ILE A 49 -19.86 5.22 -6.09
N TYR A 50 -19.10 4.14 -6.30
CA TYR A 50 -18.91 3.05 -5.35
C TYR A 50 -17.68 3.26 -4.44
N PHE A 51 -16.92 4.35 -4.61
CA PHE A 51 -15.66 4.58 -3.91
C PHE A 51 -15.79 4.40 -2.40
N ASN A 52 -16.80 4.98 -1.76
CA ASN A 52 -16.98 4.91 -0.32
C ASN A 52 -17.17 3.48 0.20
N ASP A 53 -17.89 2.64 -0.56
CA ASP A 53 -18.12 1.25 -0.17
C ASP A 53 -16.83 0.43 -0.31
N LEU A 54 -16.12 0.62 -1.43
CA LEU A 54 -14.82 -0.03 -1.67
C LEU A 54 -13.77 0.39 -0.64
N PHE A 55 -13.78 1.67 -0.27
CA PHE A 55 -12.91 2.25 0.73
C PHE A 55 -13.17 1.63 2.11
N LYS A 56 -14.44 1.56 2.53
CA LYS A 56 -14.84 0.93 3.81
C LYS A 56 -14.44 -0.55 3.87
N VAL A 57 -14.70 -1.31 2.81
CA VAL A 57 -14.29 -2.73 2.73
C VAL A 57 -12.78 -2.86 2.88
N THR A 58 -12.02 -2.03 2.16
CA THR A 58 -10.56 -2.05 2.22
C THR A 58 -10.06 -1.66 3.60
N GLN A 59 -10.60 -0.61 4.23
CA GLN A 59 -10.27 -0.25 5.62
C GLN A 59 -10.58 -1.38 6.61
N GLY A 60 -11.70 -2.09 6.43
CA GLY A 60 -12.05 -3.26 7.24
C GLY A 60 -10.99 -4.36 7.13
N LEU A 61 -10.56 -4.66 5.90
CA LEU A 61 -9.50 -5.64 5.65
C LEU A 61 -8.17 -5.17 6.27
N VAL A 62 -7.82 -3.89 6.14
CA VAL A 62 -6.57 -3.35 6.71
C VAL A 62 -6.58 -3.51 8.22
N ARG A 63 -7.68 -3.16 8.89
CA ARG A 63 -7.84 -3.32 10.34
C ARG A 63 -7.67 -4.77 10.77
N GLN A 64 -8.30 -5.72 10.06
CA GLN A 64 -8.14 -7.15 10.33
C GLN A 64 -6.68 -7.57 10.17
N GLN A 65 -6.04 -7.21 9.06
CA GLN A 65 -4.65 -7.57 8.78
C GLN A 65 -3.64 -7.00 9.79
N THR A 66 -3.91 -5.82 10.33
CA THR A 66 -3.08 -5.19 11.37
C THR A 66 -3.40 -5.67 12.80
N SER A 67 -4.48 -6.42 12.98
CA SER A 67 -4.90 -6.93 14.30
C SER A 67 -4.13 -8.19 14.68
N THR A 68 -3.87 -8.35 15.98
CA THR A 68 -3.20 -9.53 16.55
C THR A 68 -4.14 -10.75 16.59
N GLU A 69 -5.45 -10.56 16.61
CA GLU A 69 -6.44 -11.62 16.86
C GLU A 69 -6.97 -12.28 15.57
N GLN A 70 -7.01 -11.55 14.45
CA GLN A 70 -7.69 -12.01 13.24
C GLN A 70 -7.01 -11.49 11.96
N GLN A 71 -5.88 -12.10 11.60
CA GLN A 71 -5.09 -11.68 10.42
C GLN A 71 -5.65 -12.26 9.13
N THR A 72 -6.05 -11.38 8.21
CA THR A 72 -6.49 -11.78 6.87
C THR A 72 -5.30 -12.27 6.03
N LYS A 73 -5.35 -13.48 5.49
CA LYS A 73 -4.27 -14.04 4.67
C LYS A 73 -4.38 -13.67 3.19
N LEU A 74 -4.50 -12.37 2.88
CA LEU A 74 -4.32 -11.87 1.52
C LEU A 74 -2.83 -11.82 1.15
N ALA A 75 -2.54 -12.16 -0.10
CA ALA A 75 -1.23 -12.04 -0.73
C ALA A 75 -0.91 -10.56 -1.05
N GLY A 76 0.38 -10.22 -1.19
CA GLY A 76 0.83 -8.85 -1.46
C GLY A 76 0.23 -8.24 -2.72
N TRP A 77 0.07 -9.03 -3.80
CA TRP A 77 -0.54 -8.54 -5.04
C TRP A 77 -2.04 -8.23 -4.87
N GLN A 78 -2.78 -8.96 -4.03
CA GLN A 78 -4.20 -8.66 -3.76
C GLN A 78 -4.33 -7.30 -3.10
N TRP A 79 -3.46 -7.01 -2.14
CA TRP A 79 -3.38 -5.70 -1.51
C TRP A 79 -3.00 -4.59 -2.49
N SER A 80 -2.00 -4.82 -3.34
CA SER A 80 -1.58 -3.86 -4.36
C SER A 80 -2.76 -3.47 -5.26
N ILE A 81 -3.52 -4.46 -5.74
CA ILE A 81 -4.67 -4.21 -6.62
C ILE A 81 -5.75 -3.39 -5.91
N LEU A 82 -6.14 -3.76 -4.68
CA LEU A 82 -7.17 -3.04 -3.93
C LEU A 82 -6.80 -1.56 -3.75
N VAL A 83 -5.57 -1.32 -3.30
CA VAL A 83 -5.07 0.02 -2.99
C VAL A 83 -4.86 0.85 -4.25
N GLU A 84 -4.34 0.26 -5.33
CA GLU A 84 -4.21 0.94 -6.61
C GLU A 84 -5.55 1.34 -7.20
N CYS A 85 -6.56 0.46 -7.13
CA CYS A 85 -7.90 0.78 -7.60
C CYS A 85 -8.48 1.96 -6.82
N LEU A 86 -8.35 1.97 -5.48
CA LEU A 86 -8.76 3.10 -4.67
C LEU A 86 -8.02 4.38 -5.04
N ALA A 87 -6.70 4.33 -5.24
CA ALA A 87 -5.92 5.50 -5.65
C ALA A 87 -6.32 6.04 -7.02
N ILE A 88 -6.58 5.15 -8.00
CA ILE A 88 -7.08 5.55 -9.33
C ILE A 88 -8.43 6.24 -9.21
N LEU A 89 -9.37 5.63 -8.47
CA LEU A 89 -10.70 6.21 -8.26
C LEU A 89 -10.63 7.53 -7.49
N LEU A 90 -9.70 7.64 -6.53
CA LEU A 90 -9.49 8.85 -5.77
C LEU A 90 -9.09 10.02 -6.66
N ASN A 91 -8.44 9.80 -7.81
CA ASN A 91 -8.05 10.87 -8.72
C ASN A 91 -9.24 11.63 -9.31
N HIS A 92 -10.44 11.02 -9.36
CA HIS A 92 -11.67 11.65 -9.83
C HIS A 92 -12.26 12.68 -8.85
N PHE A 93 -11.77 12.75 -7.62
CA PHE A 93 -12.17 13.81 -6.70
C PHE A 93 -11.50 15.13 -7.09
N GLU A 94 -12.23 16.24 -7.02
CA GLU A 94 -11.68 17.55 -7.38
C GLU A 94 -11.16 18.34 -6.17
N SER A 95 -11.50 17.92 -4.95
CA SER A 95 -11.07 18.62 -3.73
C SER A 95 -9.74 18.05 -3.22
N PHE A 96 -8.74 18.93 -3.04
CA PHE A 96 -7.46 18.61 -2.40
C PHE A 96 -7.66 18.05 -0.99
N GLU A 97 -8.45 18.75 -0.17
CA GLU A 97 -8.67 18.38 1.24
C GLU A 97 -9.34 17.01 1.35
N GLN A 98 -10.34 16.75 0.50
CA GLN A 98 -11.02 15.46 0.49
C GLN A 98 -10.06 14.33 0.10
N LYS A 99 -9.22 14.52 -0.91
CA LYS A 99 -8.19 13.51 -1.26
C LYS A 99 -7.20 13.31 -0.12
N ALA A 100 -6.71 14.38 0.49
CA ALA A 100 -5.74 14.32 1.57
C ALA A 100 -6.27 13.51 2.76
N ILE A 101 -7.54 13.69 3.14
CA ILE A 101 -8.20 12.90 4.20
C ILE A 101 -8.20 11.41 3.86
N PHE A 102 -8.68 11.03 2.68
CA PHE A 102 -8.74 9.61 2.28
C PHE A 102 -7.35 8.97 2.17
N ILE A 103 -6.35 9.70 1.64
CA ILE A 103 -4.97 9.22 1.58
C ILE A 103 -4.44 8.99 2.98
N ASN A 104 -4.60 9.97 3.87
CA ASN A 104 -4.13 9.87 5.24
C ASN A 104 -4.76 8.67 5.96
N GLU A 105 -6.08 8.49 5.82
CA GLU A 105 -6.78 7.35 6.42
C GLU A 105 -6.30 5.98 5.90
N LEU A 106 -5.94 5.87 4.62
CA LEU A 106 -5.38 4.64 4.05
C LEU A 106 -3.94 4.39 4.48
N VAL A 107 -3.13 5.45 4.56
CA VAL A 107 -1.70 5.37 4.86
C VAL A 107 -1.46 5.14 6.36
N GLN A 108 -2.29 5.72 7.23
CA GLN A 108 -2.01 5.81 8.66
C GLN A 108 -1.77 4.47 9.38
N PRO A 109 -2.52 3.39 9.11
CA PRO A 109 -2.23 2.09 9.72
C PRO A 109 -0.82 1.57 9.39
N PHE A 110 -0.33 1.83 8.18
CA PHE A 110 1.01 1.43 7.73
C PHE A 110 2.09 2.38 8.23
N ALA A 111 1.77 3.68 8.31
CA ALA A 111 2.62 4.66 8.98
C ALA A 111 2.93 4.22 10.41
N GLN A 112 1.92 3.78 11.18
CA GLN A 112 2.11 3.27 12.54
C GLN A 112 3.00 2.03 12.61
N ILE A 113 2.90 1.12 11.64
CA ILE A 113 3.81 -0.04 11.54
C ILE A 113 5.25 0.42 11.33
N LEU A 114 5.46 1.34 10.37
CA LEU A 114 6.80 1.86 10.07
C LEU A 114 7.38 2.69 11.22
N SER A 115 6.57 3.46 11.94
CA SER A 115 7.02 4.18 13.14
C SER A 115 7.39 3.22 14.27
N LYS A 116 6.65 2.11 14.45
CA LYS A 116 7.05 1.07 15.41
C LYS A 116 8.39 0.44 15.00
N PHE A 117 8.58 0.16 13.72
CA PHE A 117 9.86 -0.32 13.20
C PHE A 117 10.99 0.66 13.54
N ASP A 118 10.80 1.96 13.26
CA ASP A 118 11.83 2.97 13.50
C ASP A 118 12.24 3.06 14.97
N LEU A 119 11.27 2.98 15.89
CA LEU A 119 11.51 2.99 17.33
C LEU A 119 12.28 1.77 17.85
N HIS A 120 12.02 0.58 17.31
CA HIS A 120 12.57 -0.68 17.84
C HIS A 120 13.87 -1.11 17.16
N VAL A 121 14.16 -0.62 15.96
CA VAL A 121 15.33 -1.02 15.17
C VAL A 121 16.34 0.10 15.16
N ASN A 122 17.45 -0.06 15.87
CA ASN A 122 18.50 0.98 15.98
C ASN A 122 19.82 0.60 15.30
N ASP A 123 19.96 -0.67 14.93
CA ASP A 123 21.13 -1.20 14.24
C ASP A 123 20.76 -2.43 13.37
N LEU A 124 21.75 -2.98 12.66
CA LEU A 124 21.54 -4.12 11.79
C LEU A 124 21.13 -5.40 12.54
N GLN A 125 21.59 -5.60 13.78
CA GLN A 125 21.28 -6.83 14.54
C GLN A 125 19.84 -6.81 15.07
N SER A 126 19.41 -5.66 15.61
CA SER A 126 18.02 -5.41 16.00
C SER A 126 17.09 -5.50 14.80
N PHE A 127 17.53 -5.07 13.60
CA PHE A 127 16.74 -5.28 12.38
C PHE A 127 16.53 -6.77 12.11
N ILE A 128 17.62 -7.55 12.04
CA ILE A 128 17.59 -9.00 11.78
C ILE A 128 16.68 -9.73 12.76
N GLY A 129 16.73 -9.36 14.05
CA GLY A 129 15.84 -9.89 15.07
C GLY A 129 14.38 -9.46 14.88
N TYR A 130 14.15 -8.18 14.57
CA TYR A 130 12.82 -7.61 14.38
C TYR A 130 12.04 -8.28 13.25
N ILE A 131 12.70 -8.58 12.12
CA ILE A 131 12.10 -9.27 10.97
C ILE A 131 12.23 -10.80 11.03
N GLY A 132 12.82 -11.37 12.09
CA GLY A 132 12.87 -12.81 12.29
C GLY A 132 13.78 -13.59 11.35
N LEU A 133 14.85 -12.96 10.82
CA LEU A 133 15.80 -13.65 9.92
C LEU A 133 16.75 -14.61 10.65
N LYS A 134 16.79 -14.56 11.98
CA LYS A 134 17.40 -15.59 12.83
C LYS A 134 16.27 -16.38 13.49
N PRO A 135 16.35 -17.72 13.54
CA PRO A 135 15.32 -18.53 14.18
C PRO A 135 15.27 -18.21 15.67
N THR A 136 14.29 -17.41 16.05
CA THR A 136 13.82 -17.25 17.43
C THR A 136 12.54 -18.06 17.60
N PRO A 137 12.29 -18.68 18.76
CA PRO A 137 11.07 -19.47 19.00
C PRO A 137 9.75 -18.67 18.89
N ASP A 138 9.83 -17.35 18.72
CA ASP A 138 8.67 -16.45 18.75
C ASP A 138 8.05 -16.20 17.37
N ALA A 139 6.76 -16.58 17.24
CA ALA A 139 5.91 -16.34 16.07
C ALA A 139 5.66 -14.84 15.75
N ILE A 140 6.02 -13.94 16.69
CA ILE A 140 5.85 -12.48 16.56
C ILE A 140 6.76 -11.91 15.45
N SER A 141 7.96 -12.48 15.30
CA SER A 141 8.97 -12.02 14.35
C SER A 141 8.55 -12.19 12.88
N THR A 142 7.90 -13.30 12.54
CA THR A 142 7.34 -13.57 11.19
C THR A 142 6.19 -12.62 10.84
N SER A 143 5.45 -12.13 11.84
CA SER A 143 4.36 -11.17 11.67
C SER A 143 4.88 -9.77 11.31
N ASN A 144 5.93 -9.29 12.01
CA ASN A 144 6.53 -7.98 11.76
C ASN A 144 7.11 -7.85 10.35
N GLN A 145 7.79 -8.90 9.88
CA GLN A 145 8.31 -8.96 8.51
C GLN A 145 7.19 -8.75 7.49
N ARG A 146 6.12 -9.56 7.58
CA ARG A 146 4.98 -9.48 6.66
C ARG A 146 4.33 -8.10 6.66
N LEU A 147 4.19 -7.48 7.84
CA LEU A 147 3.59 -6.16 7.99
C LEU A 147 4.47 -5.05 7.38
N ILE A 148 5.80 -5.13 7.53
CA ILE A 148 6.72 -4.17 6.88
C ILE A 148 6.59 -4.29 5.36
N PHE A 149 6.73 -5.49 4.79
CA PHE A 149 6.64 -5.68 3.33
C PHE A 149 5.29 -5.24 2.78
N LEU A 150 4.20 -5.58 3.48
CA LEU A 150 2.87 -5.13 3.12
C LEU A 150 2.77 -3.60 3.11
N SER A 151 3.32 -2.94 4.13
CA SER A 151 3.35 -1.47 4.22
C SER A 151 4.06 -0.88 3.00
N ILE A 152 5.21 -1.42 2.61
CA ILE A 152 5.93 -0.96 1.41
C ILE A 152 5.13 -1.17 0.13
N HIS A 153 4.53 -2.35 -0.07
CA HIS A 153 3.71 -2.63 -1.26
C HIS A 153 2.54 -1.66 -1.40
N ILE A 154 1.84 -1.39 -0.30
CA ILE A 154 0.69 -0.48 -0.28
C ILE A 154 1.11 0.95 -0.55
N LEU A 155 2.16 1.42 0.12
CA LEU A 155 2.70 2.77 -0.08
C LEU A 155 3.15 2.99 -1.53
N CYS A 156 3.85 2.02 -2.12
CA CYS A 156 4.25 2.06 -3.53
C CYS A 156 3.03 2.06 -4.46
N GLY A 157 2.00 1.25 -4.18
CA GLY A 157 0.77 1.20 -4.96
C GLY A 157 0.02 2.54 -4.97
N LEU A 158 -0.09 3.19 -3.81
CA LEU A 158 -0.67 4.53 -3.68
C LEU A 158 0.14 5.57 -4.47
N LEU A 159 1.45 5.67 -4.22
CA LEU A 159 2.31 6.66 -4.87
C LEU A 159 2.33 6.54 -6.38
N ARG A 160 2.28 5.31 -6.91
CA ARG A 160 2.26 5.06 -8.36
C ARG A 160 1.00 5.59 -9.04
N ARG A 161 -0.12 5.67 -8.32
CA ARG A 161 -1.44 5.92 -8.90
C ARG A 161 -2.04 7.26 -8.55
N ILE A 162 -1.68 7.87 -7.43
CA ILE A 162 -2.17 9.20 -7.07
C ILE A 162 -1.60 10.24 -8.05
N THR A 163 -2.48 10.93 -8.75
CA THR A 163 -2.11 11.97 -9.71
C THR A 163 -2.74 13.31 -9.33
N LEU A 164 -2.09 14.37 -9.80
CA LEU A 164 -2.60 15.72 -9.72
C LEU A 164 -3.59 15.98 -10.86
N PRO A 165 -4.60 16.85 -10.66
CA PRO A 165 -5.45 17.30 -11.75
C PRO A 165 -4.60 17.95 -12.86
N THR A 166 -4.85 17.57 -14.11
CA THR A 166 -4.19 18.16 -15.29
C THR A 166 -4.87 19.43 -15.77
N ASP A 167 -6.17 19.61 -15.45
CA ASP A 167 -6.93 20.81 -15.78
C ASP A 167 -6.55 21.96 -14.82
N PRO A 168 -6.04 23.09 -15.33
CA PRO A 168 -5.68 24.25 -14.50
C PRO A 168 -6.84 24.80 -13.67
N THR A 169 -8.07 24.74 -14.18
CA THR A 169 -9.26 25.24 -13.49
C THR A 169 -9.60 24.38 -12.28
N ILE A 170 -9.54 23.05 -12.43
CA ILE A 170 -9.70 22.10 -11.33
C ILE A 170 -8.55 22.25 -10.33
N CYS A 171 -7.32 22.44 -10.81
CA CYS A 171 -6.15 22.64 -9.96
C CYS A 171 -6.30 23.87 -9.05
N SER A 172 -6.72 25.00 -9.63
CA SER A 172 -6.97 26.26 -8.91
C SER A 172 -8.17 26.14 -7.96
N ASN A 173 -9.34 25.75 -8.48
CA ASN A 173 -10.58 25.72 -7.70
C ASN A 173 -10.59 24.60 -6.64
N GLY A 174 -9.87 23.51 -6.90
CA GLY A 174 -9.76 22.35 -6.02
C GLY A 174 -8.78 22.51 -4.86
N GLY A 175 -8.04 23.62 -4.78
CA GLY A 175 -7.09 23.88 -3.70
C GLY A 175 -5.75 23.14 -3.83
N TYR A 176 -5.35 22.78 -5.05
CA TYR A 176 -4.04 22.17 -5.34
C TYR A 176 -2.96 23.22 -5.60
N GLN A 177 -3.34 24.48 -5.79
CA GLN A 177 -2.39 25.58 -5.97
C GLN A 177 -2.20 26.33 -4.66
N GLU A 178 -0.93 26.60 -4.33
CA GLU A 178 -0.54 27.40 -3.18
C GLU A 178 0.49 28.42 -3.64
N THR A 179 0.43 29.64 -3.10
CA THR A 179 1.36 30.72 -3.46
C THR A 179 2.26 31.00 -2.27
N PHE A 180 3.57 30.91 -2.49
CA PHE A 180 4.58 31.24 -1.49
C PHE A 180 5.60 32.19 -2.12
N ASP A 181 5.83 33.34 -1.48
CA ASP A 181 6.69 34.43 -1.98
C ASP A 181 6.42 34.84 -3.44
N GLY A 182 5.14 34.87 -3.83
CA GLY A 182 4.71 35.25 -5.17
C GLY A 182 4.92 34.16 -6.24
N ILE A 183 5.45 32.99 -5.88
CA ILE A 183 5.58 31.84 -6.75
C ILE A 183 4.42 30.88 -6.50
N VAL A 184 3.72 30.48 -7.57
CA VAL A 184 2.63 29.51 -7.50
C VAL A 184 3.20 28.10 -7.63
N PHE A 185 2.89 27.25 -6.67
CA PHE A 185 3.28 25.85 -6.64
C PHE A 185 2.05 24.95 -6.64
N ILE A 186 2.20 23.75 -7.19
CA ILE A 186 1.19 22.70 -7.10
C ILE A 186 1.59 21.74 -5.99
N ARG A 187 0.69 21.54 -5.03
CA ARG A 187 0.90 20.62 -3.91
C ARG A 187 0.22 19.29 -4.15
N ASN A 188 0.91 18.21 -3.79
CA ASN A 188 0.37 16.85 -3.86
C ASN A 188 -0.29 16.48 -2.52
N PRO A 189 -1.57 16.04 -2.51
CA PRO A 189 -2.28 15.69 -1.27
C PRO A 189 -1.65 14.51 -0.53
N ALA A 190 -0.87 13.66 -1.21
CA ALA A 190 -0.10 12.60 -0.58
C ALA A 190 1.20 13.10 0.07
N ALA A 191 1.79 14.19 -0.41
CA ALA A 191 3.13 14.59 0.00
C ALA A 191 3.32 14.71 1.53
N PRO A 192 2.42 15.33 2.31
CA PRO A 192 2.64 15.52 3.75
C PRO A 192 2.88 14.21 4.51
N ILE A 193 2.02 13.21 4.32
CA ILE A 193 2.12 11.94 5.04
C ILE A 193 3.30 11.09 4.56
N PHE A 194 3.59 11.11 3.26
CA PHE A 194 4.72 10.33 2.72
C PHE A 194 6.08 10.93 3.08
N ILE A 195 6.20 12.27 3.11
CA ILE A 195 7.42 12.96 3.55
C ILE A 195 7.75 12.60 4.99
N GLN A 196 6.75 12.52 5.88
CA GLN A 196 6.95 12.11 7.27
C GLN A 196 7.53 10.69 7.39
N LEU A 197 7.20 9.79 6.46
CA LEU A 197 7.68 8.40 6.45
C LEU A 197 9.06 8.20 5.82
N THR A 198 9.62 9.23 5.16
CA THR A 198 10.88 9.10 4.42
C THR A 198 12.03 8.57 5.26
N HIS A 199 12.18 9.04 6.50
CA HIS A 199 13.23 8.58 7.41
C HIS A 199 13.14 7.06 7.67
N CYS A 200 11.94 6.54 7.97
CA CYS A 200 11.70 5.10 8.15
C CYS A 200 12.06 4.32 6.90
N LEU A 201 11.66 4.82 5.73
CA LEU A 201 11.89 4.16 4.45
C LEU A 201 13.39 4.11 4.10
N PHE A 202 14.12 5.20 4.31
CA PHE A 202 15.57 5.23 4.09
C PHE A 202 16.33 4.35 5.08
N LYS A 203 15.87 4.28 6.33
CA LYS A 203 16.42 3.38 7.35
C LYS A 203 16.23 1.91 6.94
N LEU A 204 15.02 1.54 6.52
CA LEU A 204 14.74 0.21 6.00
C LEU A 204 15.61 -0.12 4.79
N LEU A 205 15.71 0.79 3.80
CA LEU A 205 16.55 0.62 2.62
C LEU A 205 18.02 0.42 3.00
N THR A 206 18.53 1.20 3.96
CA THR A 206 19.90 1.11 4.47
C THR A 206 20.17 -0.28 5.03
N TYR A 207 19.26 -0.82 5.85
CA TYR A 207 19.45 -2.16 6.40
C TYR A 207 19.28 -3.26 5.36
N CYS A 208 18.29 -3.17 4.46
CA CYS A 208 18.17 -4.10 3.34
C CYS A 208 19.46 -4.13 2.51
N HIS A 209 20.05 -2.97 2.21
CA HIS A 209 21.32 -2.89 1.50
C HIS A 209 22.47 -3.51 2.31
N ALA A 210 22.57 -3.20 3.61
CA ALA A 210 23.59 -3.77 4.48
C ALA A 210 23.51 -5.30 4.59
N LEU A 211 22.30 -5.89 4.52
CA LEU A 211 22.12 -7.34 4.49
C LEU A 211 22.73 -8.00 3.24
N HIS A 212 22.79 -7.28 2.12
CA HIS A 212 23.40 -7.75 0.87
C HIS A 212 24.91 -7.43 0.76
N SER A 213 25.49 -6.73 1.73
CA SER A 213 26.93 -6.44 1.79
C SER A 213 27.75 -7.72 2.01
N PRO A 214 29.00 -7.82 1.49
CA PRO A 214 29.90 -8.94 1.80
C PRO A 214 30.15 -9.11 3.31
N ASP A 215 30.08 -8.03 4.09
CA ASP A 215 30.27 -8.04 5.55
C ASP A 215 28.98 -8.39 6.32
N SER A 216 27.94 -8.86 5.61
CA SER A 216 26.66 -9.20 6.20
C SER A 216 26.80 -10.32 7.24
N PRO A 217 26.16 -10.18 8.41
CA PRO A 217 26.17 -11.21 9.46
C PRO A 217 25.28 -12.42 9.12
N LEU A 218 24.63 -12.43 7.95
CA LEU A 218 23.76 -13.52 7.50
C LEU A 218 24.46 -14.40 6.46
N SER A 219 24.18 -15.71 6.54
CA SER A 219 24.61 -16.67 5.52
C SER A 219 23.88 -16.41 4.19
N LYS A 220 24.52 -16.75 3.05
CA LYS A 220 23.88 -16.63 1.71
C LYS A 220 22.54 -17.38 1.60
N SER A 221 22.36 -18.48 2.32
CA SER A 221 21.10 -19.24 2.41
C SER A 221 19.97 -18.49 3.12
N SER A 222 20.29 -17.60 4.06
CA SER A 222 19.30 -16.75 4.73
C SER A 222 18.81 -15.61 3.83
N LEU A 223 19.64 -15.18 2.87
CA LEU A 223 19.30 -14.13 1.90
C LEU A 223 18.42 -14.64 0.75
N SER A 224 18.57 -15.90 0.31
CA SER A 224 17.69 -16.48 -0.72
C SER A 224 16.22 -16.53 -0.30
N PHE A 225 15.96 -16.62 1.01
CA PHE A 225 14.61 -16.57 1.58
C PHE A 225 13.94 -15.19 1.42
N LEU A 226 14.71 -14.10 1.49
CA LEU A 226 14.18 -12.75 1.27
C LEU A 226 13.72 -12.53 -0.17
N LEU A 227 14.41 -13.16 -1.14
CA LEU A 227 14.07 -13.06 -2.56
C LEU A 227 12.80 -13.85 -2.93
N THR A 228 12.45 -14.89 -2.19
CA THR A 228 11.19 -15.63 -2.39
C THR A 228 9.96 -14.93 -1.80
N MET A 229 10.15 -13.80 -1.10
CA MET A 229 9.08 -13.06 -0.39
C MET A 229 8.52 -11.89 -1.18
N THR A 230 9.12 -11.53 -2.31
CA THR A 230 8.60 -10.54 -3.26
C THR A 230 7.60 -11.14 -4.26
N ASP A 231 7.40 -12.46 -4.22
CA ASP A 231 6.41 -13.23 -5.00
C ASP A 231 5.09 -13.39 -4.23
#